data_AF-A0A7J2I4Y6-F1
#
_entry.id   AF-A0A7J2I4Y6-F1
#
_cell.length_a   1.000
_cell.length_b   1.000
_cell.length_c   1.000
_cell.angle_alpha   90.00
_cell.angle_beta   90.00
_cell.angle_gamma   90.00
#
_symmetry.space_group_name_H-M   'P 1'
#
loop_
_entity.id
_entity.type
_entity.pdbx_description
1 polymer ?
#
loop_
_entity_poly.entity_id
_entity_poly.type
_entity_poly.pdbx_seq_one_letter_code
_entity_poly.pdbx_strand_id
1 'polypeptide(L)'
;MDERLKRLVSKLSSHALSRGASSAKLIRTEDVTVGHWVRLKCMYGCDDYGKYFTCPPYTPTPEQTRKILDEYRHAMLFEFRDI
;
A
#
# COMPACT_ATOMS: atom_id res chain seq x y z
N MET A 1 6.11 -6.26 -21.02
CA MET A 1 5.57 -5.14 -20.24
C MET A 1 5.02 -4.11 -21.21
N ASP A 2 3.73 -3.76 -21.10
CA ASP A 2 3.00 -2.85 -22.01
C ASP A 2 3.69 -1.47 -22.10
N GLU A 3 3.84 -0.95 -23.32
CA GLU A 3 4.48 0.33 -23.60
C GLU A 3 3.73 1.51 -22.96
N ARG A 4 2.39 1.41 -22.87
CA ARG A 4 1.56 2.39 -22.15
C ARG A 4 1.89 2.40 -20.65
N LEU A 5 2.07 1.23 -20.05
CA LEU A 5 2.40 1.09 -18.63
C LEU A 5 3.77 1.69 -18.35
N LYS A 6 4.79 1.42 -19.17
CA LYS A 6 6.13 2.02 -19.02
C LYS A 6 6.07 3.56 -19.00
N ARG A 7 5.33 4.15 -19.95
CA ARG A 7 5.15 5.61 -20.02
C ARG A 7 4.47 6.15 -18.78
N LEU A 8 3.43 5.48 -18.28
CA LEU A 8 2.72 5.90 -17.07
C LEU A 8 3.63 5.83 -15.84
N VAL A 9 4.37 4.74 -15.68
CA VAL A 9 5.31 4.54 -14.57
C VAL A 9 6.41 5.60 -14.58
N SER A 10 6.99 5.88 -15.75
CA SER A 10 7.97 6.95 -15.89
C SER A 10 7.39 8.30 -15.46
N LYS A 11 6.20 8.67 -15.96
CA LYS A 11 5.54 9.93 -15.61
C LYS A 11 5.26 10.04 -14.10
N LEU A 12 4.71 8.99 -13.49
CA LEU A 12 4.40 8.96 -12.06
C LEU A 12 5.68 9.02 -11.20
N SER A 13 6.72 8.30 -11.60
CA SER A 13 8.01 8.30 -10.91
C SER A 13 8.65 9.68 -10.93
N SER A 14 8.75 10.32 -12.11
CA SER A 14 9.28 11.68 -12.22
C SER A 14 8.47 12.68 -11.39
N HIS A 15 7.14 12.55 -11.38
CA HIS A 15 6.28 13.43 -10.58
C HIS A 15 6.53 13.24 -9.08
N ALA A 16 6.56 12.00 -8.59
CA ALA A 16 6.80 11.71 -7.17
C ALA A 16 8.18 12.20 -6.71
N LEU A 17 9.24 11.94 -7.50
CA LEU A 17 10.60 12.39 -7.19
C LEU A 17 10.67 13.93 -7.14
N SER A 18 10.00 14.63 -8.07
CA SER A 18 9.94 16.10 -8.05
C SER A 18 9.18 16.68 -6.84
N ARG A 19 8.42 15.85 -6.12
CA ARG A 19 7.61 16.21 -4.96
C ARG A 19 8.20 15.72 -3.63
N GLY A 20 9.46 15.24 -3.64
CA GLY A 20 10.18 14.86 -2.43
C GLY A 20 10.20 13.37 -2.13
N ALA A 21 9.70 12.50 -3.02
CA ALA A 21 9.96 11.07 -2.89
C ALA A 21 11.46 10.81 -3.08
N SER A 22 12.05 10.01 -2.20
CA SER A 22 13.45 9.57 -2.29
C SER A 22 13.62 8.45 -3.31
N SER A 23 12.60 7.61 -3.48
CA SER A 23 12.58 6.58 -4.52
C SER A 23 11.14 6.23 -4.96
N ALA A 24 11.03 5.69 -6.18
CA ALA A 24 9.77 5.21 -6.75
C ALA A 24 10.02 3.89 -7.48
N LYS A 25 9.19 2.87 -7.21
CA LYS A 25 9.33 1.54 -7.81
C LYS A 25 7.98 0.95 -8.20
N LEU A 26 7.91 0.39 -9.40
CA LEU A 26 6.81 -0.50 -9.78
C LEU A 26 7.05 -1.88 -9.16
N ILE A 27 6.07 -2.40 -8.44
CA ILE A 27 6.07 -3.75 -7.87
C ILE A 27 4.86 -4.53 -8.39
N ARG A 28 4.88 -5.86 -8.26
CA ARG A 28 3.66 -6.65 -8.45
C ARG A 28 2.88 -6.65 -7.14
N THR A 29 1.57 -6.69 -7.25
CA THR A 29 0.68 -6.74 -6.07
C THR A 29 0.85 -8.02 -5.27
N GLU A 30 1.22 -9.12 -5.94
CA GLU A 30 1.59 -10.40 -5.30
C GLU A 30 2.84 -10.30 -4.41
N ASP A 31 3.69 -9.29 -4.61
CA ASP A 31 4.86 -9.05 -3.76
C ASP A 31 4.47 -8.38 -2.41
N VAL A 32 3.20 -7.96 -2.25
CA VAL A 32 2.70 -7.30 -1.02
C VAL A 32 2.22 -8.34 0.00
N THR A 33 2.95 -8.47 1.10
CA THR A 33 2.58 -9.38 2.19
C THR A 33 1.40 -8.83 3.02
N VAL A 34 0.30 -9.59 3.08
CA VAL A 34 -0.83 -9.30 4.00
C VAL A 34 -0.70 -10.13 5.28
N GLY A 35 -0.17 -9.51 6.33
CA GLY A 35 0.05 -10.15 7.64
C GLY A 35 -1.16 -10.05 8.57
N HIS A 36 -1.59 -11.19 9.13
CA HIS A 36 -2.65 -11.22 10.15
C HIS A 36 -2.29 -10.43 11.42
N TRP A 37 -1.00 -10.37 11.75
CA TRP A 37 -0.48 -9.66 12.91
C TRP A 37 -0.78 -8.15 12.87
N VAL A 38 -0.98 -7.55 11.68
CA VAL A 38 -1.30 -6.12 11.56
C VAL A 38 -2.64 -5.81 12.24
N ARG A 39 -3.63 -6.69 12.08
CA ARG A 39 -4.93 -6.56 12.76
C ARG A 39 -4.79 -6.76 14.27
N LEU A 40 -3.96 -7.72 14.69
CA LEU A 40 -3.65 -7.92 16.12
C LEU A 40 -2.96 -6.69 16.73
N LYS A 41 -2.01 -6.08 16.03
CA LYS A 41 -1.36 -4.83 16.45
C LYS A 41 -2.38 -3.69 16.61
N CYS A 42 -3.35 -3.58 15.72
CA CYS A 42 -4.43 -2.60 15.85
C CYS A 42 -5.32 -2.87 17.06
N MET A 43 -5.68 -4.14 17.33
CA MET A 43 -6.59 -4.49 18.43
C MET A 43 -5.95 -4.45 19.82
N TYR A 44 -4.65 -4.78 19.91
CA TYR A 44 -3.97 -4.99 21.20
C TYR A 44 -2.74 -4.12 21.42
N GLY A 45 -2.29 -3.38 20.40
CA GLY A 45 -1.09 -2.53 20.46
C GLY A 45 -1.33 -1.08 20.07
N CYS A 46 -2.59 -0.63 20.01
CA CYS A 46 -2.97 0.74 19.69
C CYS A 46 -3.83 1.33 20.81
N ASP A 47 -3.42 2.46 21.36
CA ASP A 47 -4.12 3.18 22.44
C ASP A 47 -5.47 3.78 22.01
N ASP A 48 -5.71 3.83 20.70
CA ASP A 48 -6.92 4.35 20.07
C ASP A 48 -7.83 3.26 19.49
N TYR A 49 -7.59 2.00 19.82
CA TYR A 49 -8.42 0.89 19.35
C TYR A 49 -9.91 1.13 19.68
N GLY A 50 -10.77 0.99 18.66
CA GLY A 50 -12.22 1.13 18.78
C GLY A 50 -12.73 2.58 18.76
N LYS A 51 -11.87 3.59 18.62
CA LYS A 51 -12.28 5.01 18.59
C LYS A 51 -12.74 5.51 17.21
N TYR A 52 -12.37 4.82 16.13
CA TYR A 52 -12.61 5.27 14.76
C TYR A 52 -13.26 4.19 13.88
N PHE A 53 -13.98 4.60 12.83
CA PHE A 53 -14.51 3.70 11.79
C PHE A 53 -13.43 3.04 10.92
N THR A 54 -12.16 3.37 11.13
CA THR A 54 -11.01 2.69 10.54
C THR A 54 -10.45 1.56 11.42
N CYS A 55 -11.04 1.32 12.59
CA CYS A 55 -10.73 0.16 13.44
C CYS A 55 -11.54 -1.08 13.02
N PRO A 56 -11.05 -2.30 13.34
CA PRO A 56 -11.91 -3.49 13.38
C PRO A 56 -13.19 -3.23 14.22
N PRO A 57 -14.37 -3.73 13.80
CA PRO A 57 -14.60 -4.59 12.64
C PRO A 57 -14.79 -3.86 11.30
N TYR A 58 -14.76 -2.52 11.29
CA TYR A 58 -15.10 -1.71 10.12
C TYR A 58 -13.98 -1.61 9.06
N THR A 59 -12.74 -1.94 9.44
CA THR A 59 -11.62 -2.09 8.51
C THR A 59 -11.57 -3.50 7.90
N PRO A 60 -11.14 -3.66 6.62
CA PRO A 60 -11.03 -4.96 5.97
C PRO A 60 -10.27 -6.01 6.79
N THR A 61 -10.73 -7.26 6.75
CA THR A 61 -9.95 -8.39 7.27
C THR A 61 -8.74 -8.67 6.37
N PRO A 62 -7.71 -9.37 6.87
CA PRO A 62 -6.59 -9.80 6.02
C PRO A 62 -7.04 -10.52 4.73
N GLU A 63 -8.09 -11.33 4.80
CA GLU A 63 -8.64 -12.04 3.64
C GLU A 63 -9.29 -11.09 2.65
N GLN A 64 -10.03 -10.09 3.14
CA GLN A 64 -10.62 -9.05 2.29
C GLN A 64 -9.52 -8.21 1.63
N THR A 65 -8.47 -7.83 2.38
CA THR A 65 -7.32 -7.09 1.82
C THR A 65 -6.60 -7.89 0.73
N ARG A 66 -6.40 -9.21 0.90
CA ARG A 66 -5.82 -10.06 -0.16
C ARG A 66 -6.66 -10.01 -1.43
N LYS A 67 -7.98 -10.20 -1.31
CA LYS A 67 -8.90 -10.13 -2.46
C LYS A 67 -8.81 -8.79 -3.18
N ILE A 68 -8.74 -7.68 -2.45
CA ILE A 68 -8.58 -6.34 -3.04
C ILE A 68 -7.26 -6.23 -3.79
N LEU A 69 -6.15 -6.74 -3.23
CA LEU A 69 -4.85 -6.73 -3.92
C LEU A 69 -4.86 -7.58 -5.20
N ASP A 70 -5.59 -8.70 -5.19
CA ASP A 70 -5.74 -9.60 -6.34
C ASP A 70 -6.53 -8.96 -7.51
N GLU A 71 -7.32 -7.91 -7.26
CA GLU A 71 -7.99 -7.13 -8.31
C GLU A 71 -7.02 -6.29 -9.15
N TYR A 72 -5.78 -6.14 -8.71
CA TYR A 72 -4.74 -5.38 -9.38
C TYR A 72 -3.53 -6.26 -9.69
N ARG A 73 -2.77 -5.90 -10.74
CA ARG A 73 -1.55 -6.62 -11.14
C ARG A 73 -0.26 -5.94 -10.70
N HIS A 74 -0.28 -4.61 -10.59
CA HIS A 74 0.89 -3.80 -10.29
C HIS A 74 0.54 -2.71 -9.28
N ALA A 75 1.52 -2.33 -8.46
CA ALA A 75 1.43 -1.20 -7.54
C ALA A 75 2.67 -0.30 -7.68
N MET A 76 2.52 0.98 -7.36
CA MET A 76 3.64 1.92 -7.26
C MET A 76 3.98 2.11 -5.79
N LEU A 77 5.23 1.80 -5.42
CA LEU A 77 5.79 2.03 -4.10
C LEU A 77 6.65 3.29 -4.13
N PHE A 78 6.41 4.19 -3.18
CA PHE A 78 7.18 5.41 -3.00
C PHE A 78 7.85 5.39 -1.62
N GLU A 79 9.15 5.67 -1.59
CA GLU A 79 9.92 5.80 -0.37
C GLU A 79 10.17 7.29 -0.09
N PHE A 80 10.06 7.68 1.17
CA PHE A 80 10.44 9.00 1.63
C PHE A 80 11.30 8.84 2.87
N ARG A 81 12.56 9.31 2.81
CA ARG A 81 13.54 9.15 3.91
C ARG A 81 13.55 10.31 4.90
N ASP A 82 13.05 11.46 4.46
CA ASP A 82 13.19 12.74 5.18
C ASP A 82 11.83 13.28 5.68
N ILE A 83 10.89 12.40 6.06
CA ILE A 83 9.59 12.77 6.66
C ILE A 83 9.56 12.37 8.14
#